data_AF-A0A4R3VX67-F1
#
_entry.id   AF-A0A4R3VX67-F1
#
_cell.length_a   1.000
_cell.length_b   1.000
_cell.length_c   1.000
_cell.angle_alpha   90.00
_cell.angle_beta   90.00
_cell.angle_gamma   90.00
#
_symmetry.space_group_name_H-M   'P 1'
#
loop_
_entity.id
_entity.type
_entity.pdbx_description
1 polymer ?
#
loop_
_entity_poly.entity_id
_entity_poly.type
_entity_poly.pdbx_seq_one_letter_code
_entity_poly.pdbx_strand_id
1 'polypeptide(L)'
;MKTFQKNIKLYLGIATMAVFAASCKPEISREFAPATQNVDFSKYIAVGNSLTAGFADGGLYLEGQQVAFPNLIAEKMKTHGGGEFATPFFSEAQSNGSGYIRLKALENGRPVTESVTDKLAYTAAGVLAKYTGEINNFGIPGMRLDHSGVGLVSAGNMYFSRLLPDGEVGRKSYQEFVGNRDHTFFSFWLGNNDVLGYATNGAVNDSPTGTTVLTAVNTFRAVYTQFITQLTAKGQKGVVATIPDVTAIPFFTTVTRRALLDAASAAAGTTINDLYIATKTGPRAATDNDMFVLPFSSLASTLLGKPNAGMIPYGFHPLNPIEDKYVLDIQEASAIKTHITDLNNVIKDIANQKNLAVADANSLLTRLKTGMIFNGIGVSSAFISGNAFSLDGIHLTPMGNAIMANLVIDSINAKYGTKLEKVDISNYRGVKMP
;
A
#
# COMPACT_ATOMS: atom_id res chain seq x y z
N MET A 1 22.58 -11.23 -67.22
CA MET A 1 21.53 -10.75 -66.28
C MET A 1 20.59 -11.85 -65.73
N LYS A 2 20.96 -13.14 -65.72
CA LYS A 2 20.12 -14.23 -65.16
C LYS A 2 20.78 -15.05 -64.03
N THR A 3 22.06 -14.83 -63.74
CA THR A 3 22.79 -15.52 -62.65
C THR A 3 22.92 -14.68 -61.37
N PHE A 4 22.72 -13.36 -61.43
CA PHE A 4 22.85 -12.48 -60.27
C PHE A 4 21.57 -12.42 -59.39
N GLN A 5 20.39 -12.70 -59.98
CA GLN A 5 19.11 -12.69 -59.25
C GLN A 5 18.84 -13.98 -58.45
N LYS A 6 19.56 -15.08 -58.72
CA LYS A 6 19.31 -16.37 -58.05
C LYS A 6 19.96 -16.48 -56.66
N ASN A 7 20.94 -15.62 -56.37
CA ASN A 7 21.69 -15.67 -55.10
C ASN A 7 21.35 -14.52 -54.15
N ILE A 8 20.49 -13.58 -54.53
CA ILE A 8 20.09 -12.46 -53.65
C ILE A 8 19.38 -12.95 -52.39
N LYS A 9 18.56 -14.01 -52.48
CA LYS A 9 17.90 -14.63 -51.31
C LYS A 9 18.88 -15.36 -50.39
N LEU A 10 19.95 -15.92 -50.96
CA LEU A 10 21.00 -16.61 -50.20
C LEU A 10 21.90 -15.59 -49.46
N TYR A 11 22.24 -14.48 -50.11
CA TYR A 11 22.99 -13.39 -49.48
C TYR A 11 22.17 -12.61 -48.44
N LEU A 12 20.85 -12.41 -48.67
CA LEU A 12 19.97 -11.83 -47.65
C LEU A 12 19.81 -12.76 -46.44
N GLY A 13 19.77 -14.08 -46.66
CA GLY A 13 19.69 -15.10 -45.61
C GLY A 13 20.96 -15.19 -44.75
N ILE A 14 22.15 -15.10 -45.37
CA ILE A 14 23.43 -15.09 -44.64
C ILE A 14 23.63 -13.76 -43.90
N ALA A 15 23.20 -12.63 -44.47
CA ALA A 15 23.24 -11.34 -43.80
C ALA A 15 22.27 -11.23 -42.61
N THR A 16 21.09 -11.86 -42.68
CA THR A 16 20.15 -11.90 -41.54
C THR A 16 20.64 -12.86 -40.44
N MET A 17 21.26 -14.00 -40.80
CA MET A 17 21.80 -14.94 -39.80
C MET A 17 23.03 -14.39 -39.05
N ALA A 18 23.82 -13.52 -39.69
CA ALA A 18 24.92 -12.80 -39.03
C ALA A 18 24.45 -11.68 -38.07
N VAL A 19 23.30 -11.05 -38.35
CA VAL A 19 22.70 -10.04 -37.45
C VAL A 19 22.09 -10.68 -36.20
N PHE A 20 21.53 -11.90 -36.30
CA PHE A 20 21.02 -12.63 -35.12
C PHE A 20 22.12 -13.24 -34.25
N ALA A 21 23.31 -13.56 -34.79
CA ALA A 21 24.45 -14.04 -34.01
C ALA A 21 25.26 -12.92 -33.31
N ALA A 22 25.15 -11.67 -33.77
CA ALA A 22 25.75 -10.50 -33.09
C ALA A 22 24.88 -9.93 -31.96
N SER A 23 23.60 -10.32 -31.87
CA SER A 23 22.66 -9.90 -30.81
C SER A 23 22.71 -10.75 -29.55
N CYS A 24 23.64 -11.71 -29.47
CA CYS A 24 23.90 -12.52 -28.28
C CYS A 24 25.39 -12.45 -27.90
N LYS A 25 25.88 -11.23 -27.61
CA LYS A 25 26.92 -11.10 -26.59
C LYS A 25 26.21 -10.78 -25.28
N PRO A 26 26.30 -11.64 -24.26
CA PRO A 26 26.00 -11.20 -22.91
C PRO A 26 26.98 -10.06 -22.63
N GLU A 27 26.50 -8.86 -22.33
CA GLU A 27 27.34 -7.86 -21.66
C GLU A 27 27.58 -8.33 -20.23
N ILE A 28 28.42 -9.35 -20.06
CA ILE A 28 29.07 -9.65 -18.79
C ILE A 28 30.27 -8.71 -18.70
N SER A 29 29.97 -7.44 -18.51
CA SER A 29 30.88 -6.44 -17.94
C SER A 29 30.11 -5.13 -17.76
N ARG A 30 29.18 -5.08 -16.79
CA ARG A 30 29.15 -3.87 -15.97
C ARG A 30 30.38 -3.97 -15.09
N GLU A 31 31.49 -3.41 -15.56
CA GLU A 31 32.56 -3.01 -14.66
C GLU A 31 31.90 -2.21 -13.55
N PHE A 32 31.96 -2.79 -12.36
CA PHE A 32 31.31 -2.25 -11.19
C PHE A 32 32.03 -0.96 -10.83
N ALA A 33 31.41 0.18 -11.13
CA ALA A 33 31.84 1.43 -10.53
C ALA A 33 31.90 1.22 -9.00
N PRO A 34 33.00 1.60 -8.33
CA PRO A 34 33.04 1.61 -6.88
C PRO A 34 31.90 2.48 -6.34
N ALA A 35 31.42 2.18 -5.14
CA ALA A 35 30.37 2.98 -4.53
C ALA A 35 30.79 4.46 -4.53
N THR A 36 30.03 5.30 -5.25
CA THR A 36 30.44 6.68 -5.53
C THR A 36 30.23 7.58 -4.31
N GLN A 37 29.50 7.11 -3.30
CA GLN A 37 29.26 7.83 -2.06
C GLN A 37 29.32 6.90 -0.86
N ASN A 38 29.99 7.35 0.21
CA ASN A 38 29.85 6.73 1.52
C ASN A 38 28.43 7.01 2.04
N VAL A 39 27.65 5.98 2.34
CA VAL A 39 26.32 6.09 2.95
C VAL A 39 26.38 5.43 4.31
N ASP A 40 26.02 6.19 5.34
CA ASP A 40 26.06 5.71 6.72
C ASP A 40 24.70 5.13 7.12
N PHE A 41 24.60 3.80 7.15
CA PHE A 41 23.41 3.07 7.59
C PHE A 41 23.39 2.75 9.09
N SER A 42 24.38 3.20 9.87
CA SER A 42 24.58 2.78 11.27
C SER A 42 23.38 3.09 12.18
N LYS A 43 22.61 4.15 11.89
CA LYS A 43 21.35 4.46 12.56
C LYS A 43 20.23 4.69 11.55
N TYR A 44 19.64 3.59 11.07
CA TYR A 44 18.47 3.61 10.21
C TYR A 44 17.19 3.82 11.03
N ILE A 45 16.32 4.72 10.56
CA ILE A 45 14.94 4.88 11.05
C ILE A 45 13.91 4.79 9.92
N ALA A 46 12.72 4.29 10.22
CA ALA A 46 11.62 4.22 9.28
C ALA A 46 10.43 5.03 9.78
N VAL A 47 9.98 5.98 8.97
CA VAL A 47 8.91 6.92 9.28
C VAL A 47 7.74 6.64 8.35
N GLY A 48 6.56 6.34 8.88
CA GLY A 48 5.42 6.09 8.01
C GLY A 48 4.16 5.65 8.73
N ASN A 49 3.30 4.97 8.00
CA ASN A 49 1.96 4.59 8.45
C ASN A 49 1.85 3.08 8.73
N SER A 50 0.67 2.51 8.49
CA SER A 50 0.36 1.09 8.65
C SER A 50 1.27 0.17 7.84
N LEU A 51 1.62 0.55 6.60
CA LEU A 51 2.53 -0.22 5.75
C LEU A 51 3.94 -0.31 6.35
N THR A 52 4.40 0.76 6.97
CA THR A 52 5.70 0.81 7.67
C THR A 52 5.68 0.01 8.97
N ALA A 53 4.53 -0.02 9.65
CA ALA A 53 4.34 -0.74 10.91
C ALA A 53 4.27 -2.27 10.74
N GLY A 54 3.95 -2.76 9.54
CA GLY A 54 3.63 -4.17 9.30
C GLY A 54 2.17 -4.53 9.58
N PHE A 55 1.27 -3.56 9.44
CA PHE A 55 -0.16 -3.83 9.48
C PHE A 55 -0.57 -4.63 8.23
N ALA A 56 -1.36 -5.68 8.42
CA ALA A 56 -1.88 -6.53 7.36
C ALA A 56 -3.18 -7.19 7.81
N ASP A 57 -3.97 -7.66 6.86
CA ASP A 57 -5.19 -8.42 7.13
C ASP A 57 -6.16 -7.70 8.09
N GLY A 58 -6.19 -6.36 8.07
CA GLY A 58 -7.05 -5.57 8.95
C GLY A 58 -6.53 -5.39 10.38
N GLY A 59 -5.28 -5.76 10.68
CA GLY A 59 -4.68 -5.68 12.01
C GLY A 59 -3.18 -5.38 12.06
N LEU A 60 -2.70 -4.92 13.21
CA LEU A 60 -1.28 -4.95 13.58
C LEU A 60 -1.03 -6.17 14.47
N TYR A 61 -0.18 -7.09 14.02
CA TYR A 61 0.12 -8.33 14.73
C TYR A 61 1.58 -8.75 14.47
N LEU A 62 2.13 -9.64 15.33
CA LEU A 62 3.57 -9.91 15.41
C LEU A 62 4.18 -10.37 14.08
N GLU A 63 3.58 -11.35 13.40
CA GLU A 63 4.10 -11.86 12.12
C GLU A 63 4.14 -10.76 11.05
N GLY A 64 3.09 -9.94 10.96
CA GLY A 64 3.05 -8.79 10.05
C GLY A 64 4.14 -7.76 10.36
N GLN A 65 4.40 -7.48 11.65
CA GLN A 65 5.48 -6.60 12.06
C GLN A 65 6.86 -7.17 11.66
N GLN A 66 7.11 -8.46 11.88
CA GLN A 66 8.41 -9.09 11.59
C GLN A 66 8.82 -8.98 10.12
N VAL A 67 7.84 -8.99 9.22
CA VAL A 67 8.05 -8.93 7.77
C VAL A 67 7.77 -7.55 7.18
N ALA A 68 7.51 -6.53 8.01
CA ALA A 68 7.35 -5.17 7.53
C ALA A 68 8.58 -4.75 6.70
N PHE A 69 8.36 -4.08 5.56
CA PHE A 69 9.44 -3.75 4.62
C PHE A 69 10.66 -3.04 5.27
N PRO A 70 10.55 -2.20 6.33
CA PRO A 70 11.71 -1.61 6.97
C PRO A 70 12.60 -2.63 7.68
N ASN A 71 12.01 -3.65 8.32
CA ASN A 71 12.78 -4.72 8.97
C ASN A 71 13.61 -5.49 7.93
N LEU A 72 13.00 -5.76 6.76
CA LEU A 72 13.66 -6.46 5.67
C LEU A 72 14.82 -5.64 5.07
N ILE A 73 14.64 -4.33 4.92
CA ILE A 73 15.70 -3.42 4.45
C ILE A 73 16.83 -3.35 5.48
N ALA A 74 16.51 -3.18 6.76
CA ALA A 74 17.49 -3.06 7.83
C ALA A 74 18.41 -4.29 7.89
N GLU A 75 17.84 -5.49 7.72
CA GLU A 75 18.62 -6.73 7.66
C GLU A 75 19.63 -6.70 6.48
N LYS A 76 19.23 -6.17 5.32
CA LYS A 76 20.14 -6.02 4.18
C LYS A 76 21.19 -4.93 4.41
N MET A 77 20.86 -3.87 5.14
CA MET A 77 21.81 -2.80 5.50
C MET A 77 22.95 -3.28 6.41
N LYS A 78 22.78 -4.33 7.22
CA LYS A 78 23.85 -4.89 8.07
C LYS A 78 25.11 -5.27 7.29
N THR A 79 24.95 -5.76 6.06
CA THR A 79 26.08 -6.08 5.16
C THR A 79 26.90 -4.85 4.72
N HIS A 80 26.39 -3.65 4.99
CA HIS A 80 26.98 -2.35 4.66
C HIS A 80 27.13 -1.45 5.89
N GLY A 81 27.34 -2.03 7.07
CA GLY A 81 27.55 -1.28 8.32
C GLY A 81 26.27 -0.75 8.96
N GLY A 82 25.11 -1.26 8.57
CA GLY A 82 23.84 -1.01 9.24
C GLY A 82 23.84 -1.51 10.69
N GLY A 83 23.28 -0.70 11.59
CA GLY A 83 23.15 -1.05 13.00
C GLY A 83 21.93 -1.92 13.31
N GLU A 84 21.68 -2.11 14.61
CA GLU A 84 20.45 -2.73 15.10
C GLU A 84 19.22 -1.91 14.70
N PHE A 85 18.12 -2.62 14.43
CA PHE A 85 16.86 -2.00 14.04
C PHE A 85 15.71 -2.54 14.88
N ALA A 86 15.23 -1.73 15.83
CA ALA A 86 14.17 -2.09 16.74
C ALA A 86 12.79 -1.72 16.19
N THR A 87 11.88 -2.69 16.18
CA THR A 87 10.45 -2.50 15.89
C THR A 87 9.65 -2.73 17.18
N PRO A 88 8.57 -1.97 17.44
CA PRO A 88 7.73 -2.15 18.64
C PRO A 88 6.84 -3.40 18.54
N PHE A 89 7.49 -4.57 18.53
CA PHE A 89 6.84 -5.86 18.40
C PHE A 89 5.82 -6.11 19.52
N PHE A 90 4.75 -6.83 19.20
CA PHE A 90 3.98 -7.52 20.23
C PHE A 90 4.79 -8.70 20.79
N SER A 91 4.57 -9.04 22.05
CA SER A 91 5.17 -10.24 22.63
C SER A 91 4.53 -11.52 22.08
N GLU A 92 5.17 -12.67 22.27
CA GLU A 92 4.58 -13.98 21.93
C GLU A 92 3.25 -14.25 22.65
N ALA A 93 3.11 -13.75 23.88
CA ALA A 93 1.86 -13.85 24.64
C ALA A 93 0.73 -12.98 24.04
N GLN A 94 1.10 -11.97 23.25
CA GLN A 94 0.21 -11.02 22.60
C GLN A 94 0.38 -11.05 21.07
N SER A 95 0.75 -12.20 20.50
CA SER A 95 1.19 -12.33 19.11
C SER A 95 0.17 -11.83 18.09
N ASN A 96 -1.11 -11.85 18.43
CA ASN A 96 -2.19 -11.42 17.55
C ASN A 96 -2.50 -9.93 17.68
N GLY A 97 -1.83 -9.20 18.58
CA GLY A 97 -1.82 -7.74 18.63
C GLY A 97 -3.21 -7.11 18.74
N SER A 98 -3.60 -6.34 17.73
CA SER A 98 -4.95 -5.73 17.64
C SER A 98 -6.04 -6.70 17.15
N GLY A 99 -5.70 -7.96 16.87
CA GLY A 99 -6.51 -8.87 16.08
C GLY A 99 -6.34 -8.60 14.59
N TYR A 100 -6.67 -9.59 13.76
CA TYR A 100 -6.56 -9.54 12.30
C TYR A 100 -7.55 -10.54 11.66
N ILE A 101 -7.69 -10.49 10.34
CA ILE A 101 -8.57 -11.36 9.55
C ILE A 101 -7.74 -12.56 9.06
N ARG A 102 -8.30 -13.77 9.13
CA ARG A 102 -7.71 -14.93 8.44
C ARG A 102 -8.69 -15.56 7.47
N LEU A 103 -8.15 -16.18 6.42
CA LEU A 103 -8.92 -17.00 5.49
C LEU A 103 -9.20 -18.34 6.16
N LYS A 104 -10.48 -18.61 6.43
CA LYS A 104 -10.94 -19.83 7.10
C LYS A 104 -11.18 -20.97 6.13
N ALA A 105 -11.80 -20.66 4.99
CA ALA A 105 -12.17 -21.63 3.98
C ALA A 105 -12.40 -20.97 2.62
N LEU A 106 -12.47 -21.79 1.57
CA LEU A 106 -13.04 -21.44 0.28
C LEU A 106 -14.33 -22.25 0.10
N GLU A 107 -15.48 -21.61 0.20
CA GLU A 107 -16.79 -22.25 0.00
C GLU A 107 -17.28 -21.94 -1.41
N ASN A 108 -17.34 -22.96 -2.27
CA ASN A 108 -17.68 -22.80 -3.70
C ASN A 108 -16.81 -21.74 -4.41
N GLY A 109 -15.52 -21.69 -4.06
CA GLY A 109 -14.57 -20.71 -4.60
C GLY A 109 -14.71 -19.30 -4.00
N ARG A 110 -15.63 -19.07 -3.05
CA ARG A 110 -15.77 -17.79 -2.34
C ARG A 110 -14.99 -17.81 -1.02
N PRO A 111 -14.26 -16.75 -0.69
CA PRO A 111 -13.52 -16.69 0.56
C PRO A 111 -14.45 -16.54 1.75
N VAL A 112 -14.26 -17.40 2.74
CA VAL A 112 -14.85 -17.25 4.07
C VAL A 112 -13.74 -16.83 5.02
N THR A 113 -13.90 -15.67 5.65
CA THR A 113 -12.93 -15.11 6.58
C THR A 113 -13.47 -15.12 8.00
N GLU A 114 -12.57 -15.06 8.97
CA GLU A 114 -12.92 -14.87 10.38
C GLU A 114 -11.91 -13.97 11.10
N SER A 115 -12.36 -13.31 12.16
CA SER A 115 -11.51 -12.48 13.01
C SER A 115 -10.75 -13.33 14.01
N VAL A 116 -9.44 -13.14 14.07
CA VAL A 116 -8.56 -13.71 15.09
C VAL A 116 -8.59 -12.81 16.32
N THR A 117 -9.06 -13.37 17.45
CA THR A 117 -9.38 -12.62 18.68
C THR A 117 -8.79 -13.23 19.95
N ASP A 118 -7.98 -14.27 19.84
CA ASP A 118 -7.14 -14.78 20.93
C ASP A 118 -5.80 -14.04 20.99
N LYS A 119 -5.04 -14.15 22.09
CA LYS A 119 -3.71 -13.53 22.29
C LYS A 119 -3.63 -12.05 21.88
N LEU A 120 -4.67 -11.28 22.19
CA LEU A 120 -4.72 -9.86 21.90
C LEU A 120 -3.88 -9.05 22.89
N ALA A 121 -3.44 -7.89 22.44
CA ALA A 121 -2.63 -6.96 23.22
C ALA A 121 -3.47 -5.88 23.95
N TYR A 122 -4.80 -6.00 23.99
CA TYR A 122 -5.66 -5.01 24.65
C TYR A 122 -5.56 -5.12 26.18
N THR A 123 -5.36 -3.98 26.84
CA THR A 123 -5.47 -3.85 28.31
C THR A 123 -6.82 -3.25 28.73
N ALA A 124 -7.48 -2.55 27.81
CA ALA A 124 -8.85 -2.06 27.92
C ALA A 124 -9.42 -1.87 26.51
N ALA A 125 -10.72 -1.54 26.41
CA ALA A 125 -11.35 -1.25 25.12
C ALA A 125 -10.62 -0.12 24.38
N GLY A 126 -10.06 -0.42 23.21
CA GLY A 126 -9.31 0.55 22.41
C GLY A 126 -7.92 0.93 22.95
N VAL A 127 -7.41 0.24 23.97
CA VAL A 127 -6.10 0.53 24.58
C VAL A 127 -5.19 -0.70 24.45
N LEU A 128 -4.06 -0.54 23.77
CA LEU A 128 -3.04 -1.57 23.62
C LEU A 128 -1.98 -1.48 24.73
N ALA A 129 -1.43 -2.63 25.12
CA ALA A 129 -0.33 -2.73 26.08
C ALA A 129 0.90 -1.95 25.61
N LYS A 130 1.46 -1.07 26.45
CA LYS A 130 2.56 -0.16 26.10
C LYS A 130 3.82 -0.88 25.60
N TYR A 131 4.59 -0.19 24.77
CA TYR A 131 5.95 -0.57 24.40
C TYR A 131 6.93 0.51 24.85
N THR A 132 7.97 0.13 25.60
CA THR A 132 8.93 1.05 26.24
C THR A 132 10.38 0.85 25.79
N GLY A 133 10.63 -0.07 24.87
CA GLY A 133 11.97 -0.33 24.34
C GLY A 133 12.44 0.73 23.34
N GLU A 134 13.65 0.53 22.82
CA GLU A 134 14.14 1.33 21.68
C GLU A 134 13.27 1.12 20.43
N ILE A 135 13.22 2.15 19.59
CA ILE A 135 12.39 2.20 18.38
C ILE A 135 13.20 2.82 17.25
N ASN A 136 13.29 2.10 16.14
CA ASN A 136 13.75 2.58 14.84
C ASN A 136 12.61 2.58 13.82
N ASN A 137 11.65 1.65 13.96
CA ASN A 137 10.45 1.62 13.15
C ASN A 137 9.33 2.46 13.80
N PHE A 138 9.12 3.66 13.26
CA PHE A 138 8.10 4.60 13.70
C PHE A 138 6.79 4.47 12.91
N GLY A 139 6.53 3.35 12.23
CA GLY A 139 5.27 3.14 11.53
C GLY A 139 4.06 3.21 12.46
N ILE A 140 3.11 4.11 12.18
CA ILE A 140 1.87 4.26 12.95
C ILE A 140 0.65 4.00 12.04
N PRO A 141 -0.08 2.88 12.21
CA PRO A 141 -1.31 2.65 11.47
C PRO A 141 -2.30 3.81 11.56
N GLY A 142 -2.85 4.20 10.41
CA GLY A 142 -3.76 5.34 10.28
C GLY A 142 -3.10 6.73 10.32
N MET A 143 -1.78 6.85 10.48
CA MET A 143 -1.11 8.16 10.49
C MET A 143 -1.19 8.82 9.11
N ARG A 144 -1.63 10.08 9.11
CA ARG A 144 -1.66 10.98 7.95
C ARG A 144 -0.54 12.01 8.06
N LEU A 145 -0.12 12.56 6.93
CA LEU A 145 0.87 13.62 6.93
C LEU A 145 0.30 14.90 7.55
N ASP A 146 -0.88 15.35 7.14
CA ASP A 146 -1.51 16.57 7.68
C ASP A 146 -1.74 16.55 9.20
N HIS A 147 -1.93 15.36 9.77
CA HIS A 147 -2.10 15.13 11.20
C HIS A 147 -0.76 15.00 11.96
N SER A 148 0.36 14.81 11.27
CA SER A 148 1.64 14.46 11.90
C SER A 148 2.17 15.51 12.89
N GLY A 149 1.81 16.78 12.72
CA GLY A 149 2.18 17.89 13.62
C GLY A 149 1.21 18.14 14.77
N VAL A 150 0.13 17.35 14.90
CA VAL A 150 -0.94 17.59 15.88
C VAL A 150 -0.82 16.64 17.06
N GLY A 151 -0.56 17.18 18.26
CA GLY A 151 -0.37 16.39 19.48
C GLY A 151 -1.57 15.53 19.88
N LEU A 152 -2.79 16.04 19.65
CA LEU A 152 -4.05 15.36 19.99
C LEU A 152 -4.22 14.00 19.29
N VAL A 153 -3.58 13.82 18.13
CA VAL A 153 -3.64 12.58 17.33
C VAL A 153 -3.13 11.38 18.13
N SER A 154 -2.19 11.59 19.05
CA SER A 154 -1.68 10.54 19.92
C SER A 154 -2.72 9.98 20.88
N ALA A 155 -3.74 10.76 21.29
CA ALA A 155 -4.84 10.26 22.11
C ALA A 155 -5.88 9.48 21.28
N GLY A 156 -6.12 9.91 20.03
CA GLY A 156 -7.09 9.29 19.13
C GLY A 156 -6.59 8.06 18.37
N ASN A 157 -5.29 7.72 18.49
CA ASN A 157 -4.67 6.60 17.77
C ASN A 157 -4.02 5.63 18.76
N MET A 158 -4.66 4.47 18.98
CA MET A 158 -4.18 3.46 19.93
C MET A 158 -2.80 2.88 19.60
N TYR A 159 -2.40 2.90 18.33
CA TYR A 159 -1.08 2.44 17.92
C TYR A 159 -0.01 3.47 18.26
N PHE A 160 -0.33 4.76 18.18
CA PHE A 160 0.58 5.82 18.61
C PHE A 160 0.64 5.93 20.14
N SER A 161 -0.52 5.93 20.81
CA SER A 161 -0.59 6.02 22.27
C SER A 161 0.19 4.91 22.97
N ARG A 162 0.27 3.71 22.35
CA ARG A 162 1.07 2.56 22.82
C ARG A 162 2.56 2.88 22.97
N LEU A 163 3.09 3.77 22.14
CA LEU A 163 4.54 4.08 22.06
C LEU A 163 4.95 5.29 22.89
N LEU A 164 3.99 5.89 23.62
CA LEU A 164 4.22 7.08 24.43
C LEU A 164 4.04 6.77 25.91
N PRO A 165 4.81 7.42 26.80
CA PRO A 165 4.45 7.55 28.21
C PRO A 165 3.06 8.17 28.36
N ASP A 166 2.30 7.78 29.38
CA ASP A 166 0.91 8.25 29.57
C ASP A 166 0.78 9.77 29.65
N GLY A 167 1.76 10.45 30.27
CA GLY A 167 1.79 11.91 30.35
C GLY A 167 2.02 12.63 29.02
N GLU A 168 2.44 11.92 27.95
CA GLU A 168 2.66 12.48 26.61
C GLU A 168 1.46 12.26 25.67
N VAL A 169 0.55 11.35 26.01
CA VAL A 169 -0.64 11.04 25.20
C VAL A 169 -1.57 12.25 25.13
N GLY A 170 -1.98 12.61 23.91
CA GLY A 170 -2.75 13.81 23.59
C GLY A 170 -1.93 15.10 23.47
N ARG A 171 -0.62 15.05 23.77
CA ARG A 171 0.25 16.24 23.77
C ARG A 171 1.35 16.16 22.74
N LYS A 172 1.97 14.99 22.58
CA LYS A 172 3.11 14.80 21.69
C LYS A 172 2.67 14.53 20.26
N SER A 173 3.11 15.38 19.33
CA SER A 173 2.89 15.15 17.91
C SER A 173 3.79 14.04 17.39
N TYR A 174 3.42 13.47 16.24
CA TYR A 174 4.23 12.43 15.59
C TYR A 174 5.57 13.01 15.08
N GLN A 175 5.57 14.25 14.59
CA GLN A 175 6.80 14.96 14.21
C GLN A 175 7.76 15.15 15.39
N GLU A 176 7.27 15.53 16.57
CA GLU A 176 8.11 15.62 17.78
C GLU A 176 8.62 14.24 18.23
N PHE A 177 7.77 13.21 18.15
CA PHE A 177 8.13 11.85 18.51
C PHE A 177 9.28 11.29 17.66
N VAL A 178 9.23 11.50 16.34
CA VAL A 178 10.28 11.07 15.40
C VAL A 178 11.48 12.02 15.42
N GLY A 179 11.23 13.33 15.41
CA GLY A 179 12.24 14.37 15.26
C GLY A 179 13.29 14.42 16.38
N ASN A 180 12.96 13.89 17.55
CA ASN A 180 13.88 13.80 18.69
C ASN A 180 14.84 12.60 18.61
N ARG A 181 14.85 11.85 17.50
CA ARG A 181 15.65 10.62 17.33
C ARG A 181 16.85 10.86 16.43
N ASP A 182 18.04 10.58 16.96
CA ASP A 182 19.28 10.66 16.20
C ASP A 182 19.36 9.52 15.17
N HIS A 183 19.70 9.85 13.92
CA HIS A 183 19.73 8.91 12.81
C HIS A 183 20.73 9.36 11.76
N THR A 184 21.18 8.42 10.92
CA THR A 184 22.13 8.65 9.82
C THR A 184 21.48 8.39 8.45
N PHE A 185 20.46 7.52 8.42
CA PHE A 185 19.65 7.22 7.25
C PHE A 185 18.18 7.08 7.61
N PHE A 186 17.27 7.48 6.73
CA PHE A 186 15.83 7.28 6.95
C PHE A 186 15.10 6.75 5.72
N SER A 187 13.99 6.06 5.96
CA SER A 187 12.94 5.85 4.95
C SER A 187 11.67 6.57 5.38
N PHE A 188 10.96 7.20 4.44
CA PHE A 188 9.76 7.99 4.72
C PHE A 188 8.61 7.62 3.77
N TRP A 189 7.50 7.17 4.33
CA TRP A 189 6.29 6.82 3.57
C TRP A 189 5.00 7.25 4.31
N LEU A 190 4.82 8.57 4.42
CA LEU A 190 3.53 9.19 4.76
C LEU A 190 2.89 9.80 3.50
N GLY A 191 1.57 9.97 3.55
CA GLY A 191 0.76 10.49 2.46
C GLY A 191 -0.31 9.53 1.93
N ASN A 192 -0.18 8.22 2.21
CA ASN A 192 -1.18 7.23 1.76
C ASN A 192 -2.55 7.51 2.38
N ASN A 193 -2.60 7.75 3.69
CA ASN A 193 -3.84 7.98 4.43
C ASN A 193 -4.47 9.35 4.15
N ASP A 194 -3.69 10.30 3.61
CA ASP A 194 -4.14 11.62 3.14
C ASP A 194 -5.11 11.51 1.94
N VAL A 195 -5.12 10.35 1.28
CA VAL A 195 -6.03 10.01 0.18
C VAL A 195 -6.93 8.81 0.51
N LEU A 196 -6.37 7.75 1.09
CA LEU A 196 -7.08 6.48 1.30
C LEU A 196 -8.35 6.65 2.11
N GLY A 197 -8.33 7.44 3.20
CA GLY A 197 -9.50 7.61 4.08
C GLY A 197 -10.69 8.28 3.38
N TYR A 198 -10.45 9.20 2.45
CA TYR A 198 -11.49 9.78 1.60
C TYR A 198 -12.04 8.74 0.62
N ALA A 199 -11.16 7.98 -0.04
CA ALA A 199 -11.55 6.97 -1.01
C ALA A 199 -12.37 5.83 -0.36
N THR A 200 -11.94 5.31 0.79
CA THR A 200 -12.62 4.17 1.44
C THR A 200 -13.91 4.55 2.14
N ASN A 201 -14.16 5.84 2.36
CA ASN A 201 -15.45 6.38 2.80
C ASN A 201 -16.42 6.62 1.62
N GLY A 202 -16.07 6.15 0.41
CA GLY A 202 -16.85 6.36 -0.81
C GLY A 202 -16.88 7.82 -1.27
N ALA A 203 -15.81 8.59 -1.01
CA ALA A 203 -15.71 9.99 -1.42
C ALA A 203 -16.84 10.91 -0.91
N VAL A 204 -17.55 10.47 0.14
CA VAL A 204 -18.61 11.21 0.85
C VAL A 204 -18.01 12.25 1.79
N ASN A 205 -18.53 13.49 1.72
CA ASN A 205 -18.09 14.64 2.52
C ASN A 205 -19.22 15.30 3.34
N ASP A 206 -20.36 14.62 3.54
CA ASP A 206 -21.53 15.23 4.18
C ASP A 206 -21.36 15.48 5.69
N SER A 207 -20.34 14.88 6.30
CA SER A 207 -19.89 15.14 7.68
C SER A 207 -18.40 14.80 7.78
N PRO A 208 -17.52 15.65 7.24
CA PRO A 208 -16.11 15.31 7.11
C PRO A 208 -15.50 15.22 8.51
N THR A 209 -15.06 14.03 8.88
CA THR A 209 -14.00 13.91 9.90
C THR A 209 -12.69 14.32 9.22
N GLY A 210 -11.73 14.87 9.95
CA GLY A 210 -10.44 15.27 9.36
C GLY A 210 -9.72 14.12 8.61
N THR A 211 -10.09 12.86 8.88
CA THR A 211 -9.55 11.65 8.24
C THR A 211 -10.26 11.20 6.96
N THR A 212 -11.46 11.71 6.67
CA THR A 212 -12.27 11.30 5.50
C THR A 212 -12.27 12.35 4.39
N VAL A 213 -11.28 13.25 4.37
CA VAL A 213 -11.09 14.28 3.33
C VAL A 213 -9.71 14.17 2.70
N LEU A 214 -9.60 14.62 1.45
CA LEU A 214 -8.31 14.78 0.78
C LEU A 214 -7.51 15.92 1.43
N THR A 215 -6.25 15.68 1.75
CA THR A 215 -5.36 16.74 2.23
C THR A 215 -5.08 17.72 1.11
N ALA A 216 -5.36 19.01 1.32
CA ALA A 216 -5.06 20.03 0.34
C ALA A 216 -3.56 20.03 -0.05
N VAL A 217 -3.26 20.14 -1.36
CA VAL A 217 -1.88 20.03 -1.90
C VAL A 217 -0.92 21.02 -1.23
N ASN A 218 -1.36 22.24 -0.94
CA ASN A 218 -0.55 23.25 -0.24
C ASN A 218 -0.23 22.85 1.21
N THR A 219 -1.22 22.33 1.93
CA THR A 219 -1.04 21.79 3.30
C THR A 219 -0.06 20.63 3.27
N PHE A 220 -0.26 19.69 2.34
CA PHE A 220 0.65 18.55 2.16
C PHE A 220 2.08 19.03 1.89
N ARG A 221 2.28 19.96 0.94
CA ARG A 221 3.60 20.52 0.62
C ARG A 221 4.25 21.17 1.83
N ALA A 222 3.52 21.99 2.59
CA ALA A 222 4.06 22.65 3.78
C ALA A 222 4.53 21.63 4.83
N VAL A 223 3.65 20.69 5.19
CA VAL A 223 3.93 19.70 6.25
C VAL A 223 5.02 18.70 5.80
N TYR A 224 4.99 18.24 4.54
CA TYR A 224 6.02 17.36 3.98
C TYR A 224 7.39 18.06 3.98
N THR A 225 7.44 19.32 3.54
CA THR A 225 8.69 20.11 3.52
C THR A 225 9.26 20.28 4.91
N GLN A 226 8.42 20.59 5.90
CA GLN A 226 8.81 20.72 7.30
C GLN A 226 9.43 19.41 7.81
N PHE A 227 8.72 18.29 7.65
CA PHE A 227 9.15 17.02 8.22
C PHE A 227 10.42 16.50 7.55
N ILE A 228 10.51 16.56 6.21
CA ILE A 228 11.74 16.15 5.51
C ILE A 228 12.89 17.10 5.85
N THR A 229 12.66 18.40 6.03
CA THR A 229 13.72 19.32 6.46
C THR A 229 14.25 18.96 7.83
N GLN A 230 13.38 18.57 8.77
CA GLN A 230 13.80 18.09 10.08
C GLN A 230 14.66 16.81 9.98
N LEU A 231 14.23 15.84 9.16
CA LEU A 231 14.96 14.58 8.96
C LEU A 231 16.29 14.74 8.20
N THR A 232 16.47 15.86 7.49
CA THR A 232 17.68 16.15 6.71
C THR A 232 18.53 17.27 7.33
N ALA A 233 18.21 17.73 8.54
CA ALA A 233 18.80 18.92 9.14
C ALA A 233 20.32 18.82 9.37
N LYS A 234 20.86 17.61 9.53
CA LYS A 234 22.30 17.33 9.68
C LYS A 234 22.91 16.73 8.41
N GLY A 235 22.23 16.84 7.26
CA GLY A 235 22.68 16.28 5.99
C GLY A 235 22.44 14.77 5.86
N GLN A 236 21.55 14.19 6.67
CA GLN A 236 21.21 12.77 6.56
C GLN A 236 20.65 12.42 5.19
N LYS A 237 21.00 11.21 4.73
CA LYS A 237 20.48 10.63 3.49
C LYS A 237 19.20 9.85 3.78
N GLY A 238 18.43 9.58 2.74
CA GLY A 238 17.22 8.81 2.92
C GLY A 238 16.50 8.50 1.63
N VAL A 239 15.39 7.78 1.78
CA VAL A 239 14.51 7.38 0.69
C VAL A 239 13.08 7.76 1.04
N VAL A 240 12.41 8.41 0.11
CA VAL A 240 10.97 8.68 0.20
C VAL A 240 10.23 7.78 -0.77
N ALA A 241 8.98 7.44 -0.45
CA ALA A 241 8.14 6.65 -1.35
C ALA A 241 6.92 7.43 -1.85
N THR A 242 6.56 7.21 -3.12
CA THR A 242 5.36 7.81 -3.72
C THR A 242 4.07 7.18 -3.14
N ILE A 243 2.98 7.92 -3.17
CA ILE A 243 1.64 7.47 -2.81
C ILE A 243 1.10 6.58 -3.94
N PRO A 244 0.74 5.31 -3.66
CA PRO A 244 0.14 4.44 -4.66
C PRO A 244 -1.22 4.94 -5.15
N ASP A 245 -1.63 4.53 -6.36
CA ASP A 245 -3.01 4.66 -6.79
C ASP A 245 -3.91 3.85 -5.85
N VAL A 246 -4.59 4.50 -4.90
CA VAL A 246 -5.40 3.77 -3.91
C VAL A 246 -6.63 3.13 -4.55
N THR A 247 -7.05 3.57 -5.74
CA THR A 247 -8.15 2.92 -6.49
C THR A 247 -7.69 1.62 -7.16
N ALA A 248 -6.37 1.36 -7.19
CA ALA A 248 -5.78 0.16 -7.78
C ALA A 248 -5.90 -1.10 -6.93
N ILE A 249 -6.13 -0.94 -5.63
CA ILE A 249 -5.95 -2.01 -4.66
C ILE A 249 -7.17 -2.95 -4.67
N PRO A 250 -7.03 -4.20 -4.18
CA PRO A 250 -8.15 -5.15 -4.14
C PRO A 250 -9.40 -4.61 -3.44
N PHE A 251 -9.25 -3.67 -2.51
CA PHE A 251 -10.37 -2.99 -1.85
C PHE A 251 -11.40 -2.42 -2.85
N PHE A 252 -10.97 -1.90 -4.01
CA PHE A 252 -11.87 -1.33 -5.01
C PHE A 252 -12.02 -2.17 -6.29
N THR A 253 -11.16 -3.18 -6.47
CA THR A 253 -11.09 -3.94 -7.72
C THR A 253 -11.65 -5.36 -7.61
N THR A 254 -11.90 -5.85 -6.40
CA THR A 254 -12.39 -7.23 -6.16
C THR A 254 -13.88 -7.37 -6.45
N VAL A 255 -14.69 -6.40 -6.02
CA VAL A 255 -16.15 -6.47 -6.15
C VAL A 255 -16.55 -5.78 -7.44
N THR A 256 -16.83 -6.57 -8.47
CA THR A 256 -17.19 -6.04 -9.78
C THR A 256 -18.71 -5.94 -9.93
N ARG A 257 -19.17 -4.97 -10.73
CA ARG A 257 -20.58 -4.86 -11.16
C ARG A 257 -21.13 -6.21 -11.66
N ARG A 258 -20.34 -6.89 -12.51
CA ARG A 258 -20.72 -8.19 -13.07
C ARG A 258 -20.93 -9.24 -11.99
N ALA A 259 -20.01 -9.37 -11.04
CA ALA A 259 -20.12 -10.34 -9.95
C ALA A 259 -21.36 -10.07 -9.06
N LEU A 260 -21.68 -8.80 -8.82
CA LEU A 260 -22.88 -8.41 -8.08
C LEU A 260 -24.18 -8.75 -8.84
N LEU A 261 -24.24 -8.45 -10.14
CA LEU A 261 -25.39 -8.81 -10.99
C LEU A 261 -25.61 -10.33 -11.08
N ASP A 262 -24.54 -11.10 -11.21
CA ASP A 262 -24.61 -12.57 -11.27
C ASP A 262 -25.10 -13.14 -9.93
N ALA A 263 -24.58 -12.64 -8.81
CA ALA A 263 -25.03 -13.05 -7.48
C ALA A 263 -26.49 -12.66 -7.20
N ALA A 264 -26.88 -11.44 -7.56
CA ALA A 264 -28.24 -10.94 -7.43
C ALA A 264 -29.23 -11.75 -8.28
N SER A 265 -28.88 -12.06 -9.52
CA SER A 265 -29.74 -12.83 -10.43
C SER A 265 -29.92 -14.26 -9.93
N ALA A 266 -28.85 -14.89 -9.45
CA ALA A 266 -28.92 -16.22 -8.86
C ALA A 266 -29.80 -16.25 -7.60
N ALA A 267 -29.71 -15.24 -6.74
CA ALA A 267 -30.53 -15.13 -5.53
C ALA A 267 -32.01 -14.86 -5.83
N ALA A 268 -32.29 -14.03 -6.84
CA ALA A 268 -33.66 -13.68 -7.24
C ALA A 268 -34.36 -14.74 -8.12
N GLY A 269 -33.61 -15.69 -8.69
CA GLY A 269 -34.14 -16.66 -9.65
C GLY A 269 -34.57 -16.04 -10.99
N THR A 270 -34.14 -14.81 -11.27
CA THR A 270 -34.44 -14.06 -12.50
C THR A 270 -33.26 -13.15 -12.85
N THR A 271 -33.14 -12.75 -14.11
CA THR A 271 -32.06 -11.88 -14.56
C THR A 271 -32.25 -10.46 -14.03
N ILE A 272 -31.26 -9.95 -13.31
CA ILE A 272 -31.11 -8.54 -12.95
C ILE A 272 -30.13 -7.91 -13.94
N ASN A 273 -30.55 -6.85 -14.63
CA ASN A 273 -29.74 -6.20 -15.67
C ASN A 273 -28.94 -4.99 -15.14
N ASP A 274 -29.49 -4.29 -14.15
CA ASP A 274 -28.95 -3.02 -13.67
C ASP A 274 -28.82 -3.00 -12.15
N LEU A 275 -27.73 -2.37 -11.72
CA LEU A 275 -27.57 -1.88 -10.36
C LEU A 275 -27.67 -0.36 -10.41
N TYR A 276 -28.38 0.25 -9.48
CA TYR A 276 -28.45 1.70 -9.34
C TYR A 276 -27.59 2.14 -8.16
N ILE A 277 -26.78 3.17 -8.38
CA ILE A 277 -25.90 3.77 -7.39
C ILE A 277 -26.30 5.23 -7.16
N ALA A 278 -26.15 5.69 -5.93
CA ALA A 278 -26.18 7.10 -5.61
C ALA A 278 -24.90 7.73 -6.16
N THR A 279 -25.00 8.97 -6.64
CA THR A 279 -23.85 9.81 -6.98
C THR A 279 -24.18 11.25 -6.60
N LYS A 280 -23.18 12.13 -6.65
CA LYS A 280 -23.33 13.57 -6.40
C LYS A 280 -24.30 14.27 -7.36
N THR A 281 -24.55 13.71 -8.55
CA THR A 281 -25.49 14.26 -9.54
C THR A 281 -26.88 13.61 -9.49
N GLY A 282 -27.09 12.69 -8.56
CA GLY A 282 -28.31 11.91 -8.42
C GLY A 282 -28.18 10.47 -8.92
N PRO A 283 -29.13 9.58 -8.56
CA PRO A 283 -29.00 8.16 -8.81
C PRO A 283 -28.95 7.80 -10.30
N ARG A 284 -28.09 6.86 -10.67
CA ARG A 284 -27.99 6.33 -12.04
C ARG A 284 -27.67 4.84 -12.04
N ALA A 285 -27.82 4.21 -13.19
CA ALA A 285 -27.31 2.86 -13.40
C ALA A 285 -25.78 2.84 -13.27
N ALA A 286 -25.26 1.84 -12.58
CA ALA A 286 -23.84 1.56 -12.45
C ALA A 286 -23.28 1.04 -13.78
N THR A 287 -22.02 1.35 -14.02
CA THR A 287 -21.20 0.92 -15.15
C THR A 287 -20.05 0.05 -14.63
N ASP A 288 -19.32 -0.59 -15.53
CA ASP A 288 -18.16 -1.40 -15.15
C ASP A 288 -16.96 -0.54 -14.69
N ASN A 289 -17.06 0.80 -14.79
CA ASN A 289 -16.07 1.73 -14.26
C ASN A 289 -16.36 2.17 -12.82
N ASP A 290 -17.52 1.82 -12.26
CA ASP A 290 -17.86 2.13 -10.87
C ASP A 290 -17.27 1.06 -9.94
N MET A 291 -16.63 1.50 -8.86
CA MET A 291 -15.78 0.65 -8.03
C MET A 291 -16.43 0.37 -6.68
N PHE A 292 -16.98 -0.84 -6.53
CA PHE A 292 -17.61 -1.26 -5.28
C PHE A 292 -16.55 -1.64 -4.25
N VAL A 293 -16.73 -1.19 -3.01
CA VAL A 293 -15.78 -1.48 -1.93
C VAL A 293 -15.85 -2.94 -1.52
N LEU A 294 -14.70 -3.53 -1.16
CA LEU A 294 -14.57 -4.94 -0.77
C LEU A 294 -15.55 -5.35 0.34
N PRO A 295 -15.79 -4.54 1.41
CA PRO A 295 -16.79 -4.87 2.42
C PRO A 295 -18.21 -5.06 1.87
N PHE A 296 -18.56 -4.42 0.74
CA PHE A 296 -19.88 -4.55 0.12
C PHE A 296 -20.14 -5.96 -0.39
N SER A 297 -19.11 -6.79 -0.64
CA SER A 297 -19.31 -8.20 -1.00
C SER A 297 -20.15 -8.99 0.02
N SER A 298 -19.92 -8.76 1.31
CA SER A 298 -20.66 -9.41 2.40
C SER A 298 -22.07 -8.83 2.54
N LEU A 299 -22.20 -7.50 2.45
CA LEU A 299 -23.46 -6.78 2.61
C LEU A 299 -24.42 -7.02 1.45
N ALA A 300 -23.90 -7.10 0.22
CA ALA A 300 -24.68 -7.25 -1.01
C ALA A 300 -25.63 -8.45 -0.95
N SER A 301 -25.19 -9.57 -0.35
CA SER A 301 -26.00 -10.78 -0.18
C SER A 301 -27.25 -10.59 0.69
N THR A 302 -27.26 -9.56 1.54
CA THR A 302 -28.36 -9.25 2.47
C THR A 302 -29.12 -7.97 2.11
N LEU A 303 -28.49 -7.05 1.39
CA LEU A 303 -29.06 -5.75 1.05
C LEU A 303 -29.66 -5.73 -0.35
N LEU A 304 -29.00 -6.29 -1.38
CA LEU A 304 -29.48 -6.19 -2.75
C LEU A 304 -30.86 -6.83 -2.89
N GLY A 305 -31.79 -6.10 -3.51
CA GLY A 305 -33.19 -6.51 -3.68
C GLY A 305 -34.06 -6.32 -2.45
N LYS A 306 -33.50 -6.04 -1.27
CA LYS A 306 -34.30 -5.82 -0.04
C LYS A 306 -35.18 -4.58 -0.21
N PRO A 307 -36.51 -4.69 -0.07
CA PRO A 307 -37.39 -3.54 -0.23
C PRO A 307 -37.22 -2.53 0.92
N ASN A 308 -37.35 -1.23 0.59
CA ASN A 308 -37.57 -0.19 1.59
C ASN A 308 -39.06 -0.13 2.01
N ALA A 309 -39.43 0.85 2.84
CA ALA A 309 -40.82 1.04 3.30
C ALA A 309 -41.84 1.23 2.16
N GLY A 310 -41.40 1.73 1.01
CA GLY A 310 -42.22 1.88 -0.21
C GLY A 310 -42.21 0.66 -1.12
N MET A 311 -41.71 -0.50 -0.66
CA MET A 311 -41.54 -1.72 -1.45
C MET A 311 -40.58 -1.60 -2.64
N ILE A 312 -39.70 -0.59 -2.63
CA ILE A 312 -38.73 -0.37 -3.70
C ILE A 312 -37.46 -1.18 -3.39
N PRO A 313 -37.01 -2.08 -4.30
CA PRO A 313 -35.87 -2.96 -4.04
C PRO A 313 -34.54 -2.19 -4.02
N TYR A 314 -33.74 -2.41 -2.97
CA TYR A 314 -32.44 -1.77 -2.80
C TYR A 314 -31.45 -2.18 -3.90
N GLY A 315 -30.78 -1.20 -4.47
CA GLY A 315 -29.82 -1.34 -5.56
C GLY A 315 -30.42 -1.69 -6.93
N PHE A 316 -31.71 -2.02 -7.03
CA PHE A 316 -32.36 -2.38 -8.32
C PHE A 316 -33.30 -1.29 -8.85
N HIS A 317 -33.39 -0.14 -8.17
CA HIS A 317 -34.22 0.97 -8.59
C HIS A 317 -33.58 2.31 -8.20
N PRO A 318 -33.68 3.37 -9.03
CA PRO A 318 -33.06 4.67 -8.73
C PRO A 318 -33.59 5.36 -7.47
N LEU A 319 -34.80 5.02 -7.01
CA LEU A 319 -35.36 5.53 -5.75
C LEU A 319 -34.91 4.76 -4.50
N ASN A 320 -34.11 3.70 -4.65
CA ASN A 320 -33.47 3.00 -3.56
C ASN A 320 -32.08 2.49 -4.00
N PRO A 321 -31.16 3.40 -4.39
CA PRO A 321 -29.88 3.01 -4.95
C PRO A 321 -28.90 2.53 -3.87
N ILE A 322 -27.82 1.88 -4.29
CA ILE A 322 -26.66 1.60 -3.45
C ILE A 322 -26.04 2.93 -3.01
N GLU A 323 -25.82 3.12 -1.71
CA GLU A 323 -25.30 4.38 -1.19
C GLU A 323 -23.86 4.65 -1.63
N ASP A 324 -23.55 5.94 -1.77
CA ASP A 324 -22.25 6.49 -2.21
C ASP A 324 -21.06 5.93 -1.39
N LYS A 325 -21.23 5.72 -0.07
CA LYS A 325 -20.21 5.12 0.80
C LYS A 325 -19.74 3.71 0.39
N TYR A 326 -20.48 3.01 -0.47
CA TYR A 326 -20.16 1.66 -0.93
C TYR A 326 -19.58 1.60 -2.34
N VAL A 327 -19.55 2.72 -3.07
CA VAL A 327 -19.15 2.75 -4.48
C VAL A 327 -18.46 4.07 -4.81
N LEU A 328 -17.26 3.99 -5.39
CA LEU A 328 -16.66 5.16 -6.02
C LEU A 328 -17.12 5.25 -7.46
N ASP A 329 -17.67 6.40 -7.83
CA ASP A 329 -17.99 6.65 -9.23
C ASP A 329 -16.75 7.01 -10.06
N ILE A 330 -16.89 7.00 -11.39
CA ILE A 330 -15.78 7.29 -12.30
C ILE A 330 -15.19 8.70 -12.13
N GLN A 331 -16.02 9.71 -11.80
CA GLN A 331 -15.57 11.08 -11.58
C GLN A 331 -14.74 11.16 -10.29
N GLU A 332 -15.18 10.47 -9.24
CA GLU A 332 -14.48 10.40 -7.95
C GLU A 332 -13.17 9.66 -8.06
N ALA A 333 -13.16 8.50 -8.73
CA ALA A 333 -11.94 7.75 -8.99
C ALA A 333 -10.92 8.57 -9.80
N SER A 334 -11.39 9.35 -10.77
CA SER A 334 -10.55 10.27 -11.56
C SER A 334 -9.98 11.42 -10.71
N ALA A 335 -10.81 12.03 -9.86
CA ALA A 335 -10.40 13.09 -8.96
C ALA A 335 -9.35 12.61 -7.95
N ILE A 336 -9.54 11.41 -7.39
CA ILE A 336 -8.58 10.75 -6.48
C ILE A 336 -7.24 10.52 -7.19
N LYS A 337 -7.23 9.98 -8.41
CA LYS A 337 -6.00 9.75 -9.19
C LYS A 337 -5.26 11.04 -9.53
N THR A 338 -5.99 12.07 -9.93
CA THR A 338 -5.43 13.40 -10.18
C THR A 338 -4.76 13.93 -8.92
N HIS A 339 -5.45 13.86 -7.78
CA HIS A 339 -4.92 14.34 -6.51
C HIS A 339 -3.66 13.57 -6.06
N ILE A 340 -3.64 12.24 -6.22
CA ILE A 340 -2.43 11.42 -5.96
C ILE A 340 -1.26 11.87 -6.83
N THR A 341 -1.51 12.24 -8.09
CA THR A 341 -0.49 12.74 -9.00
C THR A 341 0.09 14.06 -8.48
N ASP A 342 -0.77 14.99 -8.03
CA ASP A 342 -0.33 16.27 -7.46
C ASP A 342 0.52 16.08 -6.19
N LEU A 343 0.10 15.20 -5.28
CA LEU A 343 0.87 14.88 -4.08
C LEU A 343 2.21 14.19 -4.40
N ASN A 344 2.22 13.30 -5.39
CA ASN A 344 3.46 12.65 -5.83
C ASN A 344 4.43 13.62 -6.50
N ASN A 345 3.95 14.63 -7.20
CA ASN A 345 4.79 15.71 -7.72
C ASN A 345 5.45 16.47 -6.57
N VAL A 346 4.71 16.79 -5.50
CA VAL A 346 5.26 17.41 -4.29
C VAL A 346 6.36 16.54 -3.65
N ILE A 347 6.12 15.23 -3.51
CA ILE A 347 7.10 14.27 -2.96
C ILE A 347 8.38 14.28 -3.79
N LYS A 348 8.25 14.17 -5.13
CA LYS A 348 9.38 14.14 -6.06
C LYS A 348 10.16 15.45 -6.06
N ASP A 349 9.47 16.60 -6.04
CA ASP A 349 10.10 17.93 -5.95
C ASP A 349 10.96 18.06 -4.70
N ILE A 350 10.41 17.73 -3.53
CA ILE A 350 11.11 17.88 -2.25
C ILE A 350 12.26 16.87 -2.15
N ALA A 351 12.06 15.64 -2.63
CA ALA A 351 13.13 14.64 -2.71
C ALA A 351 14.31 15.13 -3.56
N ASN A 352 14.03 15.76 -4.72
CA ASN A 352 15.06 16.33 -5.58
C ASN A 352 15.81 17.46 -4.88
N GLN A 353 15.09 18.39 -4.23
CA GLN A 353 15.69 19.51 -3.48
C GLN A 353 16.58 19.04 -2.33
N LYS A 354 16.23 17.92 -1.68
CA LYS A 354 16.96 17.35 -0.55
C LYS A 354 17.94 16.24 -0.96
N ASN A 355 18.09 15.99 -2.26
CA ASN A 355 18.94 14.95 -2.81
C ASN A 355 18.66 13.53 -2.26
N LEU A 356 17.38 13.19 -2.09
CA LEU A 356 16.90 11.91 -1.57
C LEU A 356 16.64 10.90 -2.68
N ALA A 357 16.65 9.61 -2.34
CA ALA A 357 16.15 8.56 -3.23
C ALA A 357 14.62 8.59 -3.29
N VAL A 358 14.04 8.18 -4.42
CA VAL A 358 12.58 8.03 -4.58
C VAL A 358 12.25 6.59 -4.93
N ALA A 359 11.51 5.92 -4.05
CA ALA A 359 10.88 4.62 -4.30
C ALA A 359 9.51 4.84 -4.93
N ASP A 360 9.38 4.59 -6.24
CA ASP A 360 8.13 4.85 -6.97
C ASP A 360 7.09 3.72 -6.76
N ALA A 361 6.51 3.67 -5.56
CA ALA A 361 5.48 2.69 -5.18
C ALA A 361 4.22 2.81 -6.04
N ASN A 362 3.89 4.02 -6.52
CA ASN A 362 2.79 4.26 -7.45
C ASN A 362 2.96 3.46 -8.74
N SER A 363 4.14 3.55 -9.37
CA SER A 363 4.45 2.78 -10.57
C SER A 363 4.46 1.27 -10.32
N LEU A 364 5.09 0.83 -9.22
CA LEU A 364 5.14 -0.59 -8.85
C LEU A 364 3.74 -1.20 -8.69
N LEU A 365 2.90 -0.61 -7.83
CA LEU A 365 1.58 -1.19 -7.54
C LEU A 365 0.63 -1.07 -8.74
N THR A 366 0.79 -0.08 -9.61
CA THR A 366 0.06 -0.01 -10.88
C THR A 366 0.39 -1.19 -11.79
N ARG A 367 1.68 -1.56 -11.89
CA ARG A 367 2.12 -2.70 -12.70
C ARG A 367 1.68 -4.05 -12.15
N LEU A 368 1.49 -4.17 -10.83
CA LEU A 368 0.94 -5.40 -10.25
C LEU A 368 -0.50 -5.69 -10.71
N LYS A 369 -1.26 -4.70 -11.20
CA LYS A 369 -2.59 -4.94 -11.80
C LYS A 369 -2.54 -5.94 -12.95
N THR A 370 -1.51 -5.83 -13.80
CA THR A 370 -1.35 -6.71 -14.97
C THR A 370 -0.59 -8.00 -14.65
N GLY A 371 -0.13 -8.16 -13.41
CA GLY A 371 0.76 -9.24 -13.00
C GLY A 371 2.22 -9.00 -13.37
N MET A 372 3.10 -9.54 -12.55
CA MET A 372 4.56 -9.49 -12.68
C MET A 372 5.15 -10.83 -12.28
N ILE A 373 6.35 -11.14 -12.79
CA ILE A 373 7.10 -12.34 -12.40
C ILE A 373 8.34 -11.90 -11.64
N PHE A 374 8.53 -12.46 -10.45
CA PHE A 374 9.71 -12.24 -9.60
C PHE A 374 10.31 -13.60 -9.27
N ASN A 375 11.53 -13.88 -9.72
CA ASN A 375 12.20 -15.18 -9.50
C ASN A 375 11.31 -16.40 -9.86
N GLY A 376 10.55 -16.30 -10.95
CA GLY A 376 9.62 -17.35 -11.38
C GLY A 376 8.27 -17.38 -10.66
N ILE A 377 8.05 -16.52 -9.66
CA ILE A 377 6.79 -16.42 -8.92
C ILE A 377 5.90 -15.34 -9.55
N GLY A 378 4.67 -15.71 -9.91
CA GLY A 378 3.65 -14.78 -10.37
C GLY A 378 3.08 -13.97 -9.21
N VAL A 379 3.08 -12.65 -9.34
CA VAL A 379 2.55 -11.72 -8.34
C VAL A 379 1.68 -10.68 -9.03
N SER A 380 0.47 -10.46 -8.52
CA SER A 380 -0.49 -9.48 -9.02
C SER A 380 -1.29 -8.84 -7.88
N SER A 381 -2.15 -7.88 -8.22
CA SER A 381 -3.11 -7.30 -7.27
C SER A 381 -4.41 -8.12 -7.10
N ALA A 382 -4.48 -9.35 -7.64
CA ALA A 382 -5.66 -10.19 -7.46
C ALA A 382 -5.88 -10.52 -5.98
N PHE A 383 -7.11 -10.35 -5.50
CA PHE A 383 -7.45 -10.63 -4.10
C PHE A 383 -7.22 -12.11 -3.79
N ILE A 384 -6.56 -12.40 -2.67
CA ILE A 384 -6.18 -13.74 -2.18
C ILE A 384 -5.14 -14.46 -3.04
N SER A 385 -5.34 -14.58 -4.34
CA SER A 385 -4.49 -15.38 -5.24
C SER A 385 -3.33 -14.61 -5.86
N GLY A 386 -3.33 -13.28 -5.79
CA GLY A 386 -2.30 -12.43 -6.40
C GLY A 386 -0.99 -12.32 -5.62
N ASN A 387 -0.93 -12.87 -4.41
CA ASN A 387 0.24 -12.83 -3.51
C ASN A 387 0.68 -11.45 -3.00
N ALA A 388 0.32 -10.31 -3.61
CA ALA A 388 0.81 -8.99 -3.18
C ALA A 388 0.05 -8.39 -2.00
N PHE A 389 -1.28 -8.51 -1.98
CA PHE A 389 -2.15 -7.85 -1.00
C PHE A 389 -2.81 -8.84 -0.03
N SER A 390 -2.95 -8.39 1.21
CA SER A 390 -3.50 -9.11 2.35
C SER A 390 -5.04 -9.11 2.33
N LEU A 391 -5.67 -9.76 3.31
CA LEU A 391 -7.12 -10.01 3.33
C LEU A 391 -8.00 -8.76 3.54
N ASP A 392 -7.42 -7.63 3.92
CA ASP A 392 -8.15 -6.35 3.94
C ASP A 392 -8.23 -5.67 2.56
N GLY A 393 -7.52 -6.21 1.56
CA GLY A 393 -7.47 -5.67 0.21
C GLY A 393 -6.75 -4.32 0.10
N ILE A 394 -6.05 -3.89 1.14
CA ILE A 394 -5.34 -2.60 1.23
C ILE A 394 -3.85 -2.82 1.47
N HIS A 395 -3.51 -3.58 2.50
CA HIS A 395 -2.14 -3.75 2.97
C HIS A 395 -1.46 -4.93 2.29
N LEU A 396 -0.13 -4.95 2.38
CA LEU A 396 0.71 -5.94 1.71
C LEU A 396 0.80 -7.24 2.52
N THR A 397 0.91 -8.36 1.82
CA THR A 397 1.31 -9.65 2.42
C THR A 397 2.80 -9.61 2.84
N PRO A 398 3.32 -10.67 3.49
CA PRO A 398 4.77 -10.83 3.66
C PRO A 398 5.54 -10.72 2.32
N MET A 399 5.04 -11.38 1.25
CA MET A 399 5.64 -11.30 -0.08
C MET A 399 5.57 -9.87 -0.66
N GLY A 400 4.43 -9.18 -0.51
CA GLY A 400 4.27 -7.79 -0.92
C GLY A 400 5.26 -6.86 -0.22
N ASN A 401 5.48 -7.05 1.09
CA ASN A 401 6.49 -6.30 1.83
C ASN A 401 7.91 -6.58 1.33
N ALA A 402 8.26 -7.82 0.98
CA ALA A 402 9.55 -8.14 0.39
C ALA A 402 9.77 -7.47 -0.98
N ILE A 403 8.71 -7.38 -1.81
CA ILE A 403 8.76 -6.64 -3.07
C ILE A 403 8.94 -5.14 -2.82
N MET A 404 8.23 -4.58 -1.84
CA MET A 404 8.40 -3.17 -1.46
C MET A 404 9.81 -2.89 -0.92
N ALA A 405 10.37 -3.78 -0.10
CA ALA A 405 11.74 -3.69 0.37
C ALA A 405 12.74 -3.65 -0.81
N ASN A 406 12.54 -4.50 -1.81
CA ASN A 406 13.34 -4.51 -3.03
C ASN A 406 13.22 -3.22 -3.85
N LEU A 407 12.03 -2.64 -3.97
CA LEU A 407 11.85 -1.33 -4.60
C LEU A 407 12.67 -0.25 -3.87
N VAL A 408 12.62 -0.23 -2.53
CA VAL A 408 13.38 0.73 -1.74
C VAL A 408 14.88 0.51 -1.91
N ILE A 409 15.35 -0.73 -1.81
CA ILE A 409 16.75 -1.11 -2.01
C ILE A 409 17.24 -0.68 -3.39
N ASP A 410 16.46 -0.93 -4.45
CA ASP A 410 16.78 -0.50 -5.81
C ASP A 410 16.93 1.02 -5.91
N SER A 411 16.02 1.78 -5.29
CA SER A 411 16.11 3.24 -5.27
C SER A 411 17.31 3.76 -4.49
N ILE A 412 17.67 3.13 -3.36
CA ILE A 412 18.86 3.48 -2.58
C ILE A 412 20.14 3.20 -3.39
N ASN A 413 20.23 2.00 -3.99
CA ASN A 413 21.36 1.60 -4.82
C ASN A 413 21.53 2.56 -6.01
N ALA A 414 20.44 2.87 -6.71
CA ALA A 414 20.44 3.79 -7.86
C ALA A 414 20.83 5.22 -7.48
N LYS A 415 20.32 5.75 -6.35
CA LYS A 415 20.58 7.13 -5.94
C LYS A 415 22.00 7.33 -5.41
N TYR A 416 22.49 6.38 -4.62
CA TYR A 416 23.69 6.56 -3.81
C TYR A 416 24.87 5.69 -4.26
N GLY A 417 24.70 4.87 -5.31
CA GLY A 417 25.75 3.97 -5.80
C GLY A 417 26.09 2.85 -4.82
N THR A 418 25.18 2.50 -3.92
CA THR A 418 25.36 1.38 -2.98
C THR A 418 25.04 0.04 -3.65
N LYS A 419 25.33 -1.07 -2.96
CA LYS A 419 25.13 -2.44 -3.46
C LYS A 419 24.39 -3.31 -2.44
N LEU A 420 23.38 -2.75 -1.79
CA LEU A 420 22.51 -3.50 -0.89
C LEU A 420 21.89 -4.68 -1.65
N GLU A 421 22.01 -5.87 -1.08
CA GLU A 421 21.43 -7.08 -1.63
C GLU A 421 19.90 -7.03 -1.58
N LYS A 422 19.26 -7.62 -2.59
CA LYS A 422 17.80 -7.79 -2.59
C LYS A 422 17.36 -8.86 -1.61
N VAL A 423 16.13 -8.70 -1.14
CA VAL A 423 15.38 -9.72 -0.43
C VAL A 423 14.91 -10.77 -1.45
N ASP A 424 15.16 -12.04 -1.18
CA ASP A 424 14.56 -13.12 -1.95
C ASP A 424 13.09 -13.27 -1.54
N ILE A 425 12.19 -12.88 -2.44
CA ILE A 425 10.76 -12.84 -2.17
C ILE A 425 10.14 -14.24 -2.01
N SER A 426 10.82 -15.29 -2.47
CA SER A 426 10.32 -16.67 -2.42
C SER A 426 10.25 -17.22 -0.99
N ASN A 427 11.02 -16.61 -0.07
CA ASN A 427 11.00 -16.92 1.35
C ASN A 427 9.77 -16.37 2.09
N TYR A 428 8.93 -15.60 1.41
CA TYR A 428 7.80 -14.91 2.01
C TYR A 428 6.50 -15.37 1.38
N ARG A 429 5.52 -15.73 2.21
CA ARG A 429 4.21 -16.18 1.75
C ARG A 429 3.35 -15.04 1.21
N GLY A 430 2.43 -15.39 0.31
CA GLY A 430 1.23 -14.60 0.03
C GLY A 430 0.19 -14.70 1.14
N VAL A 431 -1.09 -14.66 0.78
CA VAL A 431 -2.19 -14.96 1.71
C VAL A 431 -2.05 -16.41 2.19
N LYS A 432 -2.21 -16.62 3.50
CA LYS A 432 -2.16 -17.96 4.09
C LYS A 432 -3.44 -18.70 3.71
N MET A 433 -3.29 -19.80 2.99
CA MET A 433 -4.40 -20.68 2.63
C MET A 433 -4.77 -21.58 3.82
N PRO A 434 -6.06 -21.96 3.96
CA PRO A 434 -6.56 -22.77 5.07
C PRO A 434 -5.97 -24.19 5.12
#